data_AF-A0A962AM78-F1
#
_entry.id   AF-A0A962AM78-F1
#
_cell.length_a   1.000
_cell.length_b   1.000
_cell.length_c   1.000
_cell.angle_alpha   90.00
_cell.angle_beta   90.00
_cell.angle_gamma   90.00
#
_symmetry.space_group_name_H-M   'P 1'
#
loop_
_entity.id
_entity.type
_entity.pdbx_description
1 polymer ?
#
loop_
_entity_poly.entity_id
_entity_poly.type
_entity_poly.pdbx_seq_one_letter_code
_entity_poly.pdbx_strand_id
1 'polypeptide(L)' 'WFSYDSQRLGQGRENAKAFLRQNPEIAQRIELAIRENAGLIADKILETGGEEDGDGDED' A
#
# COMPACT_ATOMS: atom_id res chain seq x y z
N TRP A 1 18.07 4.66 -0.54
CA TRP A 1 17.50 5.56 -1.56
C TRP A 1 16.09 5.08 -1.87
N PHE A 2 15.16 5.98 -2.14
CA PHE A 2 13.81 5.64 -2.58
C PHE A 2 13.72 5.81 -4.09
N SER A 3 13.03 4.86 -4.73
CA SER A 3 12.77 4.86 -6.16
C SER A 3 11.34 4.39 -6.42
N TYR A 4 10.72 4.90 -7.48
CA TYR A 4 9.42 4.48 -7.99
C TYR A 4 9.49 4.44 -9.52
N ASP A 5 9.05 3.33 -10.11
CA ASP A 5 9.05 3.11 -11.56
C ASP A 5 10.37 3.49 -12.26
N SER A 6 11.48 2.94 -11.74
CA SER A 6 12.85 3.23 -12.21
C SER A 6 13.35 4.67 -12.02
N GLN A 7 12.51 5.58 -11.52
CA GLN A 7 12.88 6.95 -11.18
C GLN A 7 13.34 7.06 -9.72
N ARG A 8 14.41 7.83 -9.49
CA ARG A 8 14.90 8.12 -8.13
C ARG A 8 14.07 9.24 -7.50
N LEU A 9 13.45 8.95 -6.36
CA LEU A 9 12.67 9.91 -5.57
C LEU A 9 13.57 10.70 -4.60
N GLY A 10 14.66 10.08 -4.12
CA GLY A 10 15.64 10.75 -3.26
C GLY A 10 16.29 9.83 -2.23
N GLN A 11 17.35 10.33 -1.58
CA GLN A 11 18.01 9.62 -0.49
C GLN A 11 17.37 9.97 0.85
N GLY A 12 16.76 8.99 1.51
CA GLY A 12 16.13 9.20 2.80
C GLY A 12 14.73 9.83 2.70
N ARG A 13 14.00 9.78 3.81
CA ARG A 13 12.57 10.10 3.87
C ARG A 13 12.27 11.56 3.51
N GLU A 14 13.07 12.49 4.03
CA GLU A 14 12.82 13.93 3.83
C GLU A 14 13.01 14.34 2.37
N ASN A 15 14.04 13.83 1.70
CA ASN A 15 14.27 14.09 0.27
C ASN A 15 13.16 13.50 -0.60
N ALA A 16 12.72 12.27 -0.31
CA ALA A 16 11.59 11.67 -1.02
C ALA A 16 10.28 12.46 -0.81
N LYS A 17 10.02 12.94 0.42
CA LYS A 17 8.87 13.82 0.71
C LYS A 17 8.94 15.13 -0.08
N ALA A 18 10.11 15.77 -0.11
CA ALA A 18 10.31 17.00 -0.86
C ALA A 18 10.08 16.79 -2.37
N PHE A 19 10.55 15.66 -2.91
CA PHE A 19 10.29 15.27 -4.28
C PHE A 19 8.79 15.10 -4.57
N LEU A 20 8.07 14.36 -3.72
CA LEU A 20 6.63 14.12 -3.90
C LEU A 20 5.80 15.41 -3.82
N ARG A 21 6.18 16.36 -2.95
CA ARG A 21 5.51 17.68 -2.89
C ARG A 21 5.71 18.50 -4.16
N GLN A 22 6.88 18.39 -4.79
CA GLN A 22 7.19 19.07 -6.05
C GLN A 22 6.57 18.37 -7.27
N ASN A 23 6.23 17.09 -7.15
CA ASN A 23 5.71 16.25 -8.24
C ASN A 23 4.34 15.65 -7.85
N PRO A 24 3.26 16.47 -7.78
CA PRO A 24 1.95 16.02 -7.30
C PRO A 24 1.30 14.95 -8.19
N GLU A 25 1.67 14.87 -9.48
CA GLU A 25 1.21 13.80 -10.37
C GLU A 25 1.79 12.43 -9.96
N ILE A 26 3.06 12.39 -9.56
CA ILE A 26 3.72 11.15 -9.12
C ILE A 26 3.15 10.74 -7.77
N ALA A 27 2.93 11.70 -6.88
CA ALA A 27 2.28 11.44 -5.60
C ALA A 27 0.88 10.83 -5.78
N GLN A 28 0.07 11.36 -6.71
CA GLN A 28 -1.25 10.81 -7.03
C GLN A 28 -1.18 9.39 -7.61
N ARG A 29 -0.25 9.11 -8.54
CA ARG A 29 -0.07 7.75 -9.07
C ARG A 29 0.31 6.75 -7.98
N ILE A 30 1.22 7.14 -7.08
CA ILE A 30 1.62 6.30 -5.94
C ILE A 30 0.44 6.08 -4.99
N GLU A 31 -0.33 7.12 -4.67
CA GLU A 31 -1.52 6.98 -3.81
C GLU A 31 -2.55 6.04 -4.44
N LEU A 32 -2.86 6.21 -5.72
CA LEU A 32 -3.80 5.35 -6.44
C LEU A 32 -3.34 3.89 -6.41
N ALA A 33 -2.07 3.63 -6.74
CA ALA A 33 -1.51 2.28 -6.70
C ALA A 33 -1.56 1.66 -5.30
N ILE A 34 -1.34 2.44 -4.24
CA ILE A 34 -1.48 1.96 -2.86
C ILE A 34 -2.93 1.59 -2.56
N ARG A 35 -3.90 2.44 -2.95
CA ARG A 35 -5.33 2.20 -2.72
C ARG A 35 -5.84 0.98 -3.49
N GLU A 36 -5.44 0.83 -4.75
CA GLU A 36 -5.79 -0.33 -5.58
C GLU A 36 -5.25 -1.62 -4.96
N ASN A 37 -3.98 -1.65 -4.57
CA ASN A 37 -3.40 -2.82 -3.91
C ASN A 37 -4.07 -3.10 -2.55
N ALA A 38 -4.40 -2.07 -1.77
CA ALA A 38 -5.11 -2.25 -0.50
C ALA A 38 -6.52 -2.80 -0.69
N GLY A 39 -7.24 -2.34 -1.72
CA GLY A 39 -8.55 -2.86 -2.10
C GLY A 39 -8.48 -4.33 -2.54
N LEU A 40 -7.48 -4.70 -3.33
CA LEU A 40 -7.24 -6.09 -3.72
C LEU A 40 -6.91 -6.98 -2.52
N ILE A 41 -6.14 -6.48 -1.55
CA ILE A 41 -5.85 -7.21 -0.31
C ILE A 41 -7.12 -7.39 0.52
N ALA A 42 -7.95 -6.35 0.65
CA ALA A 42 -9.21 -6.42 1.38
C ALA A 42 -10.18 -7.42 0.72
N ASP A 43 -10.32 -7.37 -0.60
CA ASP A 43 -11.15 -8.29 -1.37
C ASP A 43 -10.65 -9.74 -1.23
N LYS A 44 -9.33 -9.94 -1.31
CA LYS A 44 -8.71 -11.25 -1.11
C LYS A 44 -8.92 -11.77 0.32
N ILE A 45 -8.82 -10.93 1.34
CA ILE A 45 -9.09 -11.30 2.74
C ILE A 45 -10.57 -11.68 2.93
N LEU A 46 -11.50 -10.98 2.27
CA LEU A 46 -12.92 -11.33 2.29
C LEU A 46 -13.20 -12.64 1.53
N GLU A 47 -12.52 -12.87 0.40
CA GLU A 47 -12.62 -14.09 -0.39
C GLU A 47 -11.99 -15.32 0.32
N THR A 48 -10.93 -15.10 1.10
CA THR A 48 -10.26 -16.16 1.90
C THR A 48 -10.74 -16.25 3.35
N GLY A 49 -11.66 -15.39 3.79
CA GLY A 49 -12.07 -15.24 5.19
C GLY A 49 -13.45 -15.81 5.53
N GLY A 50 -13.95 -16.79 4.76
CA GLY A 50 -15.19 -17.52 5.07
C GLY A 50 -15.00 -18.78 5.93
N GLU A 51 -13.77 -19.17 6.22
CA GLU A 51 -13.36 -20.39 6.96
C GLU A 51 -12.00 -19.99 7.58
N GLU A 52 -11.65 -20.01 8.87
CA GLU A 52 -12.01 -20.67 10.13
C GLU A 52 -11.58 -19.68 11.24
N ASP A 53 -12.34 -19.43 12.31
CA ASP A 53 -12.01 -19.93 13.66
C ASP A 53 -13.29 -19.94 14.50
N GLY A 54 -14.09 -20.99 14.31
CA GLY A 54 -15.07 -21.42 15.30
C GLY A 54 -14.41 -22.44 16.23
N ASP A 55 -13.51 -22.00 17.11
CA ASP A 55 -13.05 -22.83 18.21
C ASP A 55 -14.06 -22.67 19.36
N GLY A 56 -15.13 -23.45 19.27
CA GLY A 56 -15.91 -23.82 20.43
C GLY A 56 -15.17 -24.92 21.15
N ASP A 57 -14.66 -24.62 22.33
CA ASP A 57 -14.54 -25.64 23.38
C ASP A 57 -15.27 -25.13 24.63
N GLU A 58 -16.27 -25.95 24.96
CA GLU A 58 -17.26 -25.90 26.00
C GLU A 58 -16.72 -26.67 27.23
N ASP A 59 -17.03 -26.15 28.43
CA ASP A 59 -16.84 -26.71 29.79
C ASP A 59 -15.43 -26.88 30.41
#